data_AF-A0A7G7KFA9-F1
#
_entry.id   AF-A0A7G7KFA9-F1
#
_cell.length_a   1.000
_cell.length_b   1.000
_cell.length_c   1.000
_cell.angle_alpha   90.00
_cell.angle_beta   90.00
_cell.angle_gamma   90.00
#
_symmetry.space_group_name_H-M   'P 1'
#
loop_
_entity.id
_entity.type
_entity.pdbx_description
1 polymer ?
#
loop_
_entity_poly.entity_id
_entity_poly.type
_entity_poly.pdbx_seq_one_letter_code
_entity_poly.pdbx_strand_id
1 'polypeptide(L)'
;MGNCRWLLGLFTAVQVGSVSLPVLAWDEGARGLYNNKMTLLQVLKDGAAQRAADSGDVETLCLLLSIGNDVTERYLARQPKDAQIRDRLKTMRRDLGRCLSLMQRSR
;
A
#
# COMPACT_ATOMS: atom_id res chain seq x y z
N MET A 1 4.19 -49.35 61.28
CA MET A 1 5.31 -48.59 61.90
C MET A 1 6.26 -48.15 60.80
N GLY A 2 6.61 -46.86 60.73
CA GLY A 2 7.81 -46.38 60.02
C GLY A 2 7.58 -45.59 58.73
N ASN A 3 7.55 -44.26 58.84
CA ASN A 3 7.55 -43.25 57.77
C ASN A 3 8.93 -43.05 57.10
N CYS A 4 8.96 -42.66 55.81
CA CYS A 4 9.61 -41.43 55.27
C CYS A 4 9.79 -41.54 53.73
N ARG A 5 9.19 -40.67 52.92
CA ARG A 5 9.72 -39.35 52.43
C ARG A 5 10.54 -39.56 51.13
N TRP A 6 10.25 -38.98 49.96
CA TRP A 6 10.09 -37.56 49.60
C TRP A 6 9.38 -37.38 48.23
N LEU A 7 8.67 -36.25 48.13
CA LEU A 7 8.39 -35.39 46.96
C LEU A 7 9.01 -35.75 45.60
N LEU A 8 8.19 -35.71 44.54
CA LEU A 8 8.46 -35.20 43.18
C LEU A 8 7.14 -35.38 42.39
N GLY A 9 6.25 -34.39 42.36
CA GLY A 9 6.40 -33.24 41.46
C GLY A 9 5.44 -33.44 40.28
N LEU A 10 4.18 -33.04 40.46
CA LEU A 10 3.21 -32.87 39.37
C LEU A 10 3.75 -31.80 38.41
N PHE A 11 4.45 -32.21 37.37
CA PHE A 11 4.74 -31.35 36.21
C PHE A 11 3.71 -31.64 35.14
N THR A 12 2.52 -31.04 35.28
CA THR A 12 1.68 -30.75 34.12
C THR A 12 2.46 -29.77 33.25
N ALA A 13 3.17 -30.29 32.24
CA ALA A 13 3.70 -29.47 31.17
C ALA A 13 2.53 -28.91 30.36
N VAL A 14 1.94 -27.82 30.83
CA VAL A 14 1.15 -26.93 30.00
C VAL A 14 2.11 -26.41 28.94
N GLN A 15 2.01 -26.98 27.73
CA GLN A 15 2.65 -26.44 26.54
C GLN A 15 1.94 -25.11 26.24
N VAL A 16 2.41 -24.04 26.89
CA VAL A 16 2.06 -22.65 26.57
C VAL A 16 2.53 -22.43 25.14
N GLY A 17 1.59 -22.11 24.27
CA GLY A 17 1.75 -22.09 22.84
C GLY A 17 3.00 -21.37 22.35
N SER A 18 3.66 -21.99 21.38
CA SER A 18 4.46 -21.30 20.39
C SER A 18 3.54 -20.38 19.58
N VAL A 19 3.22 -19.22 20.14
CA VAL A 19 2.78 -18.06 19.36
C VAL A 19 3.95 -17.70 18.46
N SER A 20 3.88 -18.14 17.20
CA SER A 20 4.71 -17.61 16.12
C SER A 20 4.64 -16.09 16.19
N LEU A 21 5.76 -15.45 16.56
CA LEU A 21 5.88 -14.01 16.62
C LEU A 21 5.46 -13.42 15.26
N PRO A 22 4.63 -12.37 15.20
CA PRO A 22 4.22 -11.74 13.96
C PRO A 22 5.37 -10.85 13.44
N VAL A 23 6.54 -11.46 13.20
CA VAL A 23 7.76 -10.72 12.86
C VAL A 23 7.83 -10.36 11.37
N LEU A 24 6.73 -10.55 10.61
CA LEU A 24 6.57 -10.17 9.20
C LEU A 24 5.38 -9.24 8.90
N ALA A 25 4.54 -8.88 9.88
CA ALA A 25 3.27 -8.18 9.63
C ALA A 25 3.34 -6.63 9.66
N TRP A 26 4.52 -6.03 9.85
CA TRP A 26 4.65 -4.59 10.16
C TRP A 26 5.42 -3.76 9.13
N ASP A 27 6.17 -4.40 8.23
CA ASP A 27 6.66 -3.75 6.99
C ASP A 27 5.49 -3.49 6.00
N GLU A 28 4.32 -4.09 6.28
CA GLU A 28 3.05 -3.94 5.58
C GLU A 28 2.32 -2.63 5.90
N GLY A 29 2.64 -1.89 6.96
CA GLY A 29 1.81 -0.76 7.41
C GLY A 29 1.79 0.41 6.41
N ALA A 30 2.96 1.01 6.16
CA ALA A 30 3.07 2.15 5.24
C ALA A 30 2.84 1.73 3.79
N ARG A 31 3.40 0.58 3.39
CA ARG A 31 3.31 0.09 2.01
C ARG A 31 1.93 -0.48 1.69
N GLY A 32 1.30 -1.20 2.60
CA GLY A 32 -0.08 -1.67 2.48
C GLY A 32 -1.07 -0.51 2.41
N LEU A 33 -0.93 0.50 3.27
CA LEU A 33 -1.77 1.71 3.19
C LEU A 33 -1.60 2.44 1.84
N TYR A 34 -0.35 2.58 1.38
CA TYR A 34 -0.07 3.14 0.06
C TYR A 34 -0.74 2.32 -1.06
N ASN A 35 -0.59 1.00 -1.03
CA ASN A 35 -1.19 0.11 -2.02
C ASN A 35 -2.72 0.23 -2.03
N ASN A 36 -3.35 0.26 -0.86
CA ASN A 36 -4.81 0.43 -0.76
C ASN A 36 -5.29 1.76 -1.36
N LYS A 37 -4.58 2.86 -1.07
CA LYS A 37 -4.85 4.17 -1.68
C LYS A 37 -4.72 4.12 -3.20
N MET A 38 -3.66 3.48 -3.70
CA MET A 38 -3.42 3.34 -5.13
C MET A 38 -4.43 2.42 -5.82
N THR A 39 -4.94 1.39 -5.15
CA THR A 39 -6.00 0.52 -5.67
C THR A 39 -7.30 1.30 -5.84
N LEU A 40 -7.70 2.08 -4.84
CA LEU A 40 -8.88 2.94 -4.96
C LEU A 40 -8.70 3.99 -6.06
N LEU A 41 -7.54 4.65 -6.12
CA LEU A 41 -7.23 5.61 -7.18
C LEU A 41 -7.25 4.98 -8.57
N GLN A 42 -6.85 3.71 -8.70
CA GLN A 42 -6.92 2.99 -9.97
C GLN A 42 -8.37 2.86 -10.45
N VAL A 43 -9.29 2.46 -9.57
CA VAL A 43 -10.73 2.37 -9.90
C VAL A 43 -11.29 3.73 -10.36
N LEU A 44 -10.95 4.80 -9.62
CA LEU A 44 -11.38 6.16 -10.00
C LEU A 44 -10.80 6.60 -11.34
N LYS A 45 -9.51 6.33 -11.55
CA LYS A 45 -8.80 6.68 -12.79
C LYS A 45 -9.40 5.95 -13.99
N ASP A 46 -9.76 4.68 -13.84
CA ASP A 46 -10.34 3.88 -14.92
C ASP A 46 -11.73 4.41 -15.30
N GLY A 47 -12.55 4.78 -14.30
CA GLY A 47 -13.82 5.46 -14.55
C GLY A 47 -13.65 6.84 -15.21
N ALA A 48 -12.63 7.61 -14.83
CA ALA A 48 -12.34 8.90 -15.47
C ALA A 48 -11.77 8.75 -16.89
N ALA A 49 -10.99 7.70 -17.15
CA ALA A 49 -10.52 7.38 -18.49
C ALA A 49 -11.69 7.05 -19.42
N GLN A 50 -12.68 6.32 -18.92
CA GLN A 50 -13.91 6.05 -19.67
C GLN A 50 -14.66 7.36 -19.98
N ARG A 51 -14.85 8.25 -19.00
CA ARG A 51 -15.47 9.57 -19.25
C ARG A 51 -14.66 10.45 -20.19
N ALA A 52 -13.33 10.41 -20.12
CA ALA A 52 -12.47 11.12 -21.05
C ALA A 52 -12.69 10.63 -22.49
N ALA A 53 -12.91 9.33 -22.68
CA ALA A 53 -13.24 8.75 -23.99
C ALA A 53 -14.67 9.09 -24.45
N ASP A 54 -15.64 9.04 -23.55
CA ASP A 54 -17.06 9.19 -23.89
C ASP A 54 -17.50 10.65 -24.05
N SER A 55 -17.00 11.54 -23.20
CA SER A 55 -17.45 12.94 -23.11
C SER A 55 -16.34 13.97 -23.18
N GLY A 56 -15.08 13.55 -23.40
CA GLY A 56 -13.94 14.46 -23.45
C GLY A 56 -13.54 15.05 -22.08
N ASP A 57 -14.00 14.47 -20.96
CA ASP A 57 -13.63 14.87 -19.59
C ASP A 57 -12.19 14.45 -19.25
N VAL A 58 -11.23 15.01 -19.99
CA VAL A 58 -9.79 14.78 -19.79
C VAL A 58 -9.31 15.45 -18.51
N GLU A 59 -9.97 16.52 -18.07
CA GLU A 59 -9.63 17.26 -16.85
C GLU A 59 -9.71 16.37 -15.60
N THR A 60 -10.81 15.62 -15.42
CA THR A 60 -10.94 14.73 -14.26
C THR A 60 -9.91 13.59 -14.31
N LEU A 61 -9.58 13.07 -15.50
CA LEU A 61 -8.52 12.08 -15.65
C LEU A 61 -7.16 12.63 -15.22
N CYS A 62 -6.81 13.84 -15.66
CA CYS A 62 -5.52 14.45 -15.29
C CYS A 62 -5.44 14.79 -13.80
N LEU A 63 -6.56 15.20 -13.18
CA LEU A 63 -6.64 15.42 -11.74
C LEU A 63 -6.37 14.13 -10.95
N LEU A 64 -6.96 13.00 -11.36
CA LEU A 64 -6.73 11.73 -10.66
C LEU A 64 -5.29 11.23 -10.83
N LEU A 65 -4.68 11.45 -12.00
CA LEU A 65 -3.26 11.19 -12.22
C LEU A 65 -2.37 12.05 -11.30
N SER A 66 -2.69 13.33 -11.10
CA SER A 66 -1.92 14.21 -10.21
C SER A 66 -2.03 13.79 -8.75
N ILE A 67 -3.23 13.40 -8.29
CA ILE A 67 -3.45 12.86 -6.94
C ILE A 67 -2.63 11.58 -6.73
N GLY A 68 -2.59 10.67 -7.72
CA GLY A 68 -1.76 9.48 -7.64
C GLY A 68 -0.27 9.78 -7.47
N ASN A 69 0.24 10.80 -8.19
CA ASN A 69 1.61 11.26 -8.05
C ASN A 69 1.87 11.80 -6.64
N ASP A 70 1.02 12.69 -6.11
CA ASP A 70 1.16 13.26 -4.75
C ASP A 70 1.14 12.17 -3.66
N VAL A 71 0.21 11.21 -3.74
CA VAL A 71 0.15 10.08 -2.79
C VAL A 71 1.44 9.27 -2.81
N THR A 72 2.00 9.04 -4.00
CA THR A 72 3.23 8.28 -4.19
C THR A 72 4.46 9.06 -3.70
N GLU A 73 4.51 10.38 -3.92
CA GLU A 73 5.56 11.25 -3.41
C GLU A 73 5.57 11.30 -1.88
N ARG A 74 4.40 11.43 -1.24
CA ARG A 74 4.26 11.40 0.23
C ARG A 74 4.66 10.07 0.84
N TYR A 75 4.44 8.97 0.13
CA TYR A 75 4.94 7.66 0.53
C TYR A 75 6.48 7.64 0.45
N LEU A 76 7.07 7.99 -0.69
CA LEU A 76 8.52 7.97 -0.88
C LEU A 76 9.28 8.95 0.01
N ALA A 77 8.66 10.07 0.42
CA ALA A 77 9.24 10.99 1.40
C ALA A 77 9.51 10.31 2.76
N ARG A 78 8.70 9.30 3.12
CA ARG A 78 8.85 8.51 4.35
C ARG A 78 9.56 7.17 4.09
N GLN A 79 9.50 6.65 2.87
CA GLN A 79 10.09 5.39 2.42
C GLN A 79 11.07 5.60 1.25
N PRO A 80 12.15 6.39 1.41
CA PRO A 80 13.00 6.82 0.28
C PRO A 80 13.79 5.68 -0.38
N LYS A 81 14.00 4.56 0.32
CA LYS A 81 14.75 3.40 -0.20
C LYS A 81 13.89 2.47 -1.07
N ASP A 82 12.58 2.70 -1.15
CA ASP A 82 11.68 1.89 -1.94
C ASP A 82 11.86 2.12 -3.45
N ALA A 83 12.75 1.34 -4.05
CA ALA A 83 13.12 1.48 -5.45
C ALA A 83 11.97 1.17 -6.41
N GLN A 84 11.12 0.20 -6.06
CA GLN A 84 9.99 -0.19 -6.89
C GLN A 84 8.95 0.94 -6.98
N ILE A 85 8.58 1.55 -5.85
CA ILE A 85 7.61 2.66 -5.88
C ILE A 85 8.21 3.91 -6.51
N ARG A 86 9.52 4.15 -6.34
CA ARG A 86 10.22 5.22 -7.05
C ARG A 86 10.18 5.05 -8.56
N ASP A 87 10.36 3.83 -9.07
CA ASP A 87 10.25 3.59 -10.51
C ASP A 87 8.81 3.75 -11.02
N ARG A 88 7.84 3.26 -10.26
CA ARG A 88 6.41 3.48 -10.53
C ARG A 88 6.07 4.97 -10.63
N LEU A 89 6.59 5.80 -9.72
CA LEU A 89 6.39 7.25 -9.75
C LEU A 89 6.90 7.88 -11.06
N LYS A 90 8.04 7.42 -11.61
CA LYS A 90 8.54 7.93 -12.90
C LYS A 90 7.54 7.70 -14.02
N THR A 91 6.94 6.50 -14.07
CA THR A 91 5.89 6.18 -15.05
C THR A 91 4.66 7.05 -14.83
N MET A 92 4.20 7.19 -13.58
CA MET A 92 3.05 8.02 -13.24
C MET A 92 3.23 9.50 -13.62
N ARG A 93 4.45 10.03 -13.49
CA ARG A 93 4.78 11.41 -13.93
C ARG A 93 4.72 11.55 -15.45
N ARG A 94 5.17 10.54 -16.21
CA ARG A 94 5.03 10.53 -17.67
C ARG A 94 3.57 10.46 -18.09
N ASP A 95 2.77 9.65 -17.41
CA ASP A 95 1.33 9.55 -17.68
C ASP A 95 0.61 10.87 -17.44
N LEU A 96 0.92 11.53 -16.32
CA LEU A 96 0.41 12.88 -16.02
C LEU A 96 0.84 13.90 -17.08
N GLY A 97 2.12 13.92 -17.47
CA GLY A 97 2.62 14.84 -18.49
C GLY A 97 1.90 14.68 -19.85
N ARG A 98 1.65 13.42 -20.25
CA ARG A 98 0.85 13.11 -21.44
C ARG A 98 -0.59 13.59 -21.30
N CYS A 99 -1.23 13.33 -20.16
CA CYS A 99 -2.59 13.79 -19.90
C CYS A 99 -2.71 15.32 -19.95
N LEU A 100 -1.82 16.04 -19.26
CA LEU A 100 -1.82 17.51 -19.26
C LEU A 100 -1.63 18.08 -20.67
N SER A 101 -0.79 17.44 -21.48
CA SER A 101 -0.59 17.82 -22.88
C SER A 101 -1.85 17.60 -23.73
N LEU A 102 -2.63 16.54 -23.46
CA LEU A 102 -3.93 16.31 -24.10
C LEU A 102 -4.95 17.37 -23.65
N MET A 103 -5.05 17.62 -22.35
CA MET A 103 -5.96 18.62 -21.78
C MET A 103 -5.70 20.04 -22.30
N GLN A 104 -4.43 20.41 -22.51
CA GLN A 104 -4.05 21.69 -23.11
C GLN A 104 -4.45 21.81 -24.58
N ARG A 105 -4.50 20.69 -25.33
CA ARG A 105 -4.91 20.65 -26.73
C ARG A 105 -6.42 20.60 -26.93
N SER A 106 -7.15 20.15 -25.91
CA SER A 106 -8.62 20.06 -25.93
C SER A 106 -9.31 21.35 -25.44
N ARG A 107 -8.54 22.38 -25.08
CA ARG A 107 -9.02 23.73 -24.76
C ARG A 107 -8.83 24.64 -25.97
#